data_AF-A0A925VL63-F1
#
_entry.id   AF-A0A925VL63-F1
#
_cell.length_a   1.000
_cell.length_b   1.000
_cell.length_c   1.000
_cell.angle_alpha   90.00
_cell.angle_beta   90.00
_cell.angle_gamma   90.00
#
_symmetry.space_group_name_H-M   'P 1'
#
loop_
_entity.id
_entity.type
_entity.pdbx_description
1 polymer ?
#
loop_
_entity_poly.entity_id
_entity_poly.type
_entity_poly.pdbx_seq_one_letter_code
_entity_poly.pdbx_strand_id
1 'polypeptide(L)'
;MDQPTPRLRPLALGDLLDGVFRIYRNNFLTLIAIVAVLQVPLLVAQILLDTLLGVRGVQGFAELTEALQGFNPQFDSFNDLPLGAIIPYIIGAIAISLVQALFVQQLVQGALAIAVADTYLGRPVTIGGAYQRVLPHLLSLLGAALLLGLV
;
A
#
# COMPACT_ATOMS: atom_id res chain seq x y z
N MET A 1 3.02 -41.77 -0.81
CA MET A 1 3.18 -40.80 0.28
C MET A 1 1.84 -40.11 0.43
N ASP A 2 0.98 -40.66 1.30
CA ASP A 2 -0.39 -40.16 1.49
C ASP A 2 -0.34 -38.89 2.33
N GLN A 3 -0.49 -37.74 1.68
CA GLN A 3 -0.68 -36.46 2.36
C GLN A 3 -2.10 -36.49 2.98
N PRO A 4 -2.26 -36.41 4.31
CA PRO A 4 -3.57 -36.46 4.93
C PRO A 4 -4.42 -35.29 4.43
N THR A 5 -5.62 -35.60 3.94
CA THR A 5 -6.56 -34.60 3.44
C THR A 5 -6.93 -33.61 4.56
N PRO A 6 -6.98 -32.30 4.28
CA PRO A 6 -7.36 -31.30 5.27
C PRO A 6 -8.74 -31.61 5.85
N ARG A 7 -8.79 -32.03 7.12
CA ARG A 7 -10.05 -32.23 7.84
C ARG A 7 -10.69 -30.87 8.07
N LEU A 8 -11.79 -30.62 7.38
CA LEU A 8 -12.66 -29.44 7.56
C LEU A 8 -13.36 -29.55 8.93
N ARG A 9 -12.63 -29.27 10.01
CA ARG A 9 -13.20 -29.07 11.34
C ARG A 9 -13.78 -27.65 11.40
N PRO A 10 -14.96 -27.43 12.00
CA PRO A 10 -15.44 -26.07 12.24
C PRO A 10 -14.38 -25.31 13.05
N LEU A 11 -13.86 -24.23 12.48
CA LEU A 11 -12.91 -23.33 13.14
C LEU A 11 -13.67 -22.52 14.19
N ALA A 12 -13.31 -22.69 15.46
CA ALA A 12 -13.81 -21.78 16.49
C ALA A 12 -13.16 -20.40 16.33
N LEU A 13 -13.80 -19.36 16.85
CA LEU A 13 -13.24 -17.99 16.80
C LEU A 13 -11.82 -17.92 17.41
N GLY A 14 -11.56 -18.72 18.44
CA GLY A 14 -10.23 -18.84 19.04
C GLY A 14 -9.19 -19.45 18.10
N ASP A 15 -9.58 -20.43 17.29
CA ASP A 15 -8.70 -21.06 16.31
C ASP A 15 -8.37 -20.09 15.15
N LEU A 16 -9.35 -19.26 14.74
CA LEU A 16 -9.12 -18.20 13.75
C LEU A 16 -8.16 -17.13 14.27
N LEU A 17 -8.34 -16.67 15.51
CA LEU A 17 -7.45 -15.68 16.13
C LEU A 17 -6.03 -16.21 16.27
N ASP A 18 -5.85 -17.44 16.76
CA ASP A 18 -4.52 -18.07 16.84
C ASP A 18 -3.87 -18.20 15.45
N GLY A 19 -4.68 -18.55 14.44
CA GLY A 19 -4.25 -18.58 13.04
C GLY A 19 -3.74 -17.22 12.53
N VAL A 20 -4.51 -16.15 12.76
CA VAL A 20 -4.12 -14.79 12.33
C VAL A 20 -2.86 -14.32 13.08
N PHE A 21 -2.77 -14.51 14.40
CA PHE A 21 -1.58 -14.14 15.18
C PHE A 21 -0.33 -14.90 14.73
N ARG A 22 -0.48 -16.19 14.40
CA ARG A 22 0.62 -17.03 13.91
C ARG A 22 1.14 -16.54 12.56
N ILE A 23 0.24 -16.21 11.64
CA ILE A 23 0.59 -15.67 10.32
C ILE A 23 1.30 -14.33 10.47
N TYR A 24 0.74 -13.44 11.28
CA TYR A 24 1.31 -12.14 11.55
C TYR A 24 2.71 -12.31 12.14
N ARG A 25 2.90 -13.05 13.23
CA ARG A 25 4.20 -13.24 13.88
C ARG A 25 5.27 -13.84 12.97
N ASN A 26 4.93 -14.85 12.15
CA ASN A 26 5.93 -15.56 11.34
C ASN A 26 6.33 -14.81 10.07
N ASN A 27 5.44 -13.98 9.50
CA ASN A 27 5.68 -13.29 8.22
C ASN A 27 5.52 -11.77 8.31
N PHE A 28 5.48 -11.20 9.51
CA PHE A 28 5.27 -9.76 9.76
C PHE A 28 6.14 -8.88 8.88
N LEU A 29 7.45 -9.15 8.87
CA LEU A 29 8.41 -8.37 8.11
C LEU A 29 8.17 -8.47 6.61
N THR A 30 7.81 -9.65 6.10
CA THR A 30 7.51 -9.84 4.68
C THR A 30 6.23 -9.10 4.29
N LEU A 31 5.19 -9.13 5.13
CA LEU A 31 3.94 -8.41 4.89
C LEU A 31 4.16 -6.89 4.89
N ILE A 32 4.92 -6.38 5.86
CA ILE A 32 5.32 -4.96 5.88
C ILE A 32 6.16 -4.61 4.66
N ALA A 33 7.14 -5.45 4.32
CA ALA A 33 8.04 -5.17 3.21
C ALA A 33 7.29 -5.13 1.87
N ILE A 34 6.26 -5.97 1.68
CA ILE A 34 5.35 -5.87 0.53
C ILE A 34 4.77 -4.46 0.46
N VAL A 35 4.10 -3.98 1.51
CA VAL A 35 3.50 -2.64 1.52
C VAL A 35 4.56 -1.54 1.32
N ALA A 36 5.67 -1.63 2.06
CA ALA A 36 6.71 -0.60 2.11
C ALA A 36 7.40 -0.40 0.76
N VAL A 37 7.60 -1.47 -0.03
CA VAL A 37 8.26 -1.39 -1.34
C VAL A 37 7.54 -0.46 -2.31
N LEU A 38 6.21 -0.33 -2.22
CA LEU A 38 5.45 0.61 -3.06
C LEU A 38 5.09 1.91 -2.34
N GLN A 39 4.73 1.84 -1.05
CA GLN A 39 4.30 3.03 -0.31
C GLN A 39 5.45 3.97 0.03
N VAL A 40 6.63 3.46 0.38
CA VAL A 40 7.75 4.32 0.79
C VAL A 40 8.25 5.17 -0.39
N PRO A 41 8.48 4.63 -1.60
CA PRO A 41 8.86 5.47 -2.74
C PRO A 41 7.79 6.49 -3.12
N LEU A 42 6.51 6.12 -3.00
CA LEU A 42 5.41 7.05 -3.29
C LEU A 42 5.37 8.20 -2.29
N LEU A 43 5.56 7.90 -1.00
CA LEU A 43 5.66 8.91 0.06
C LEU A 43 6.85 9.85 -0.18
N VAL A 44 8.01 9.30 -0.55
CA VAL A 44 9.18 10.10 -0.91
C VAL A 44 8.87 11.00 -2.12
N ALA A 45 8.17 10.49 -3.14
CA ALA A 45 7.78 11.29 -4.30
C ALA A 45 6.81 12.43 -3.93
N GLN A 46 5.88 12.20 -3.01
CA GLN A 46 4.99 13.24 -2.47
C GLN A 46 5.79 14.32 -1.75
N ILE A 47 6.65 13.94 -0.81
CA ILE A 47 7.52 14.87 -0.08
C ILE A 47 8.42 15.65 -1.06
N LEU A 48 8.98 14.99 -2.08
CA LEU A 48 9.79 15.67 -3.10
C LEU A 48 8.96 16.68 -3.90
N LEU A 49 7.73 16.34 -4.29
CA LEU A 49 6.83 17.29 -4.95
C LEU A 49 6.55 18.50 -4.06
N ASP A 50 6.24 18.27 -2.79
CA ASP A 50 5.95 19.31 -1.80
C ASP A 50 7.18 20.17 -1.47
N THR A 51 8.38 19.61 -1.49
CA THR A 51 9.62 20.36 -1.18
C THR A 51 10.19 21.11 -2.38
N LEU A 52 9.97 20.59 -3.61
CA LEU A 52 10.46 21.22 -4.84
C LEU A 52 9.49 22.30 -5.35
N LEU A 53 8.19 22.09 -5.19
CA LEU A 53 7.15 23.01 -5.67
C LEU A 53 6.47 23.79 -4.53
N GLY A 54 6.52 23.26 -3.30
CA GLY A 54 6.07 23.95 -2.08
C GLY A 54 7.22 24.47 -1.23
N VAL A 55 7.03 25.64 -0.63
CA VAL A 55 8.09 26.42 0.02
C VAL A 55 8.43 25.88 1.42
N ARG A 56 8.55 24.55 1.65
CA ARG A 56 8.49 24.00 3.04
C ARG A 56 9.32 22.74 3.32
N GLY A 57 10.55 22.65 2.80
CA GLY A 57 11.46 21.51 3.10
C GLY A 57 11.83 21.29 4.58
N VAL A 58 11.57 22.25 5.48
CA VAL A 58 11.97 22.19 6.91
C VAL A 58 10.81 21.78 7.84
N GLN A 59 9.55 21.83 7.39
CA GLN A 59 8.39 21.53 8.24
C GLN A 59 8.02 20.03 8.25
N GLY A 60 8.37 19.27 7.20
CA GLY A 60 8.09 17.84 7.08
C GLY A 60 8.77 16.94 8.13
N PHE A 61 9.84 17.40 8.80
CA PHE A 61 10.44 16.64 9.91
C PHE A 61 9.59 16.71 11.20
N ALA A 62 8.84 17.81 11.40
CA ALA A 62 7.89 17.93 12.50
C ALA A 62 6.65 17.06 12.27
N GLU A 63 6.19 16.97 11.03
CA GLU A 63 5.04 16.14 10.61
C GLU A 63 5.34 14.62 10.68
N LEU A 64 6.58 14.20 10.45
CA LEU A 64 7.00 12.81 10.69
C LEU A 64 6.85 12.38 12.15
N THR A 65 6.91 13.33 13.09
CA THR A 65 6.72 13.08 14.52
C THR A 65 5.22 12.97 14.88
N GLU A 66 4.34 13.69 14.16
CA GLU A 66 2.87 13.58 14.28
C GLU A 66 2.29 12.36 13.54
N ALA A 67 2.87 11.98 12.40
CA ALA A 67 2.44 10.81 11.61
C ALA A 67 2.58 9.48 12.37
N LEU A 68 3.46 9.42 13.38
CA LEU A 68 3.59 8.26 14.28
C LEU A 68 2.40 8.12 15.24
N GLN A 69 1.57 9.14 15.40
CA GLN A 69 0.38 9.13 16.26
C GLN A 69 -0.94 8.99 15.46
N GLY A 70 -0.91 9.20 14.15
CA GLY A 70 -2.02 8.94 13.24
C GLY A 70 -1.65 9.35 11.81
N PHE A 71 -1.56 8.39 10.90
CA PHE A 71 -1.30 8.67 9.48
C PHE A 71 -2.53 9.32 8.83
N ASN A 72 -2.67 10.63 8.97
CA ASN A 72 -3.51 11.47 8.12
C ASN A 72 -2.68 12.67 7.64
N PRO A 73 -1.88 12.52 6.57
CA PRO A 73 -1.06 13.60 6.06
C PRO A 73 -1.96 14.58 5.29
N GLN A 74 -2.61 15.49 6.01
CA GLN A 74 -3.28 16.64 5.42
C GLN A 74 -2.24 17.76 5.28
N PHE A 75 -1.61 17.82 4.12
CA PHE A 75 -0.62 18.85 3.80
C PHE A 75 -1.32 20.19 3.52
N ASP A 76 -1.40 21.07 4.53
CA ASP A 76 -1.95 22.44 4.41
C ASP A 76 -0.93 23.43 3.80
N SER A 77 -0.11 22.96 2.86
CA SER A 77 0.95 23.74 2.19
C SER A 77 0.42 24.69 1.10
N PHE A 78 -0.85 24.56 0.71
CA PHE A 78 -1.48 25.36 -0.35
C PHE A 78 -1.50 26.86 -0.04
N ASN A 79 -1.52 27.23 1.24
CA ASN A 79 -1.65 28.62 1.67
C ASN A 79 -0.38 29.45 1.46
N ASP A 80 0.78 28.81 1.29
CA ASP A 80 2.09 29.48 1.15
C ASP A 80 2.63 29.45 -0.29
N LEU A 81 1.87 28.91 -1.24
CA LEU A 81 2.29 28.81 -2.63
C LEU A 81 2.11 30.15 -3.36
N PRO A 82 3.14 30.65 -4.08
CA PRO A 82 2.93 31.75 -5.01
C PRO A 82 1.97 31.31 -6.12
N LEU A 83 1.08 32.22 -6.56
CA LEU A 83 -0.01 31.90 -7.51
C LEU A 83 0.45 31.16 -8.78
N GLY A 84 1.68 31.42 -9.26
CA GLY A 84 2.25 30.74 -10.42
C GLY A 84 2.66 29.27 -10.20
N ALA A 85 2.87 28.84 -8.95
CA ALA A 85 3.25 27.47 -8.60
C ALA A 85 2.04 26.55 -8.31
N ILE A 86 0.84 27.11 -8.17
CA ILE A 86 -0.37 26.38 -7.81
C ILE A 86 -0.78 25.38 -8.89
N ILE A 87 -0.79 25.80 -10.16
CA ILE A 87 -1.20 24.94 -11.28
C ILE A 87 -0.30 23.69 -11.43
N PRO A 88 1.04 23.80 -11.52
CA PRO A 88 1.89 22.62 -11.63
C PRO A 88 1.83 21.74 -10.39
N TYR A 89 1.67 22.32 -9.20
CA TYR A 89 1.47 21.56 -7.97
C TYR A 89 0.19 20.72 -8.01
N ILE A 90 -0.95 21.32 -8.37
CA ILE A 90 -2.24 20.62 -8.46
C ILE A 90 -2.16 19.48 -9.48
N ILE A 91 -1.56 19.71 -10.66
CA ILE A 91 -1.42 18.68 -11.69
C ILE A 91 -0.56 17.52 -11.16
N GLY A 92 0.58 17.83 -10.52
CA GLY A 92 1.45 16.82 -9.91
C GLY A 92 0.75 16.02 -8.82
N ALA A 93 0.05 16.70 -7.91
CA ALA A 93 -0.68 16.08 -6.81
C ALA A 93 -1.81 15.17 -7.31
N ILE A 94 -2.59 15.62 -8.30
CA ILE A 94 -3.63 14.80 -8.95
C ILE A 94 -3.02 13.58 -9.63
N ALA A 95 -1.93 13.75 -10.38
CA ALA A 95 -1.27 12.64 -11.07
C ALA A 95 -0.78 11.56 -10.08
N ILE A 96 -0.12 11.97 -9.00
CA ILE A 96 0.33 11.05 -7.94
C ILE A 96 -0.87 10.35 -7.28
N SER A 97 -1.93 11.10 -6.98
CA SER A 97 -3.13 10.57 -6.32
C SER A 97 -3.86 9.54 -7.18
N LEU A 98 -3.95 9.79 -8.50
CA LEU A 98 -4.51 8.83 -9.46
C LEU A 98 -3.66 7.57 -9.54
N VAL A 99 -2.33 7.70 -9.60
CA VAL A 99 -1.44 6.53 -9.58
C VAL A 99 -1.63 5.72 -8.29
N GLN A 100 -1.74 6.39 -7.16
CA GLN A 100 -1.96 5.75 -5.87
C GLN A 100 -3.28 4.98 -5.82
N ALA A 101 -4.38 5.64 -6.22
CA ALA A 101 -5.73 5.08 -6.15
C ALA A 101 -5.94 3.94 -7.16
N LEU A 102 -5.45 4.09 -8.38
CA LEU A 102 -5.72 3.15 -9.46
C LEU A 102 -4.74 1.96 -9.47
N PHE A 103 -3.48 2.17 -9.08
CA PHE A 103 -2.44 1.15 -9.22
C PHE A 103 -1.93 0.65 -7.87
N VAL A 104 -1.43 1.56 -7.02
CA VAL A 104 -0.69 1.17 -5.81
C VAL A 104 -1.59 0.43 -4.84
N GLN A 105 -2.81 0.93 -4.58
CA GLN A 105 -3.73 0.25 -3.68
C GLN A 105 -4.07 -1.16 -4.15
N GLN A 106 -4.36 -1.34 -5.44
CA GLN A 106 -4.77 -2.65 -5.97
C GLN A 106 -3.62 -3.66 -5.98
N LEU A 107 -2.41 -3.19 -6.31
CA LEU A 107 -1.21 -4.01 -6.25
C LEU A 107 -0.90 -4.47 -4.84
N VAL A 108 -0.92 -3.55 -3.87
CA VAL A 108 -0.61 -3.85 -2.47
C VAL A 108 -1.65 -4.81 -1.86
N GLN A 109 -2.95 -4.53 -2.05
CA GLN A 109 -4.01 -5.40 -1.52
C GLN A 109 -3.97 -6.80 -2.16
N GLY A 110 -3.77 -6.89 -3.48
CA GLY A 110 -3.62 -8.16 -4.18
C GLY A 110 -2.38 -8.94 -3.73
N ALA A 111 -1.24 -8.27 -3.57
CA ALA A 111 0.00 -8.92 -3.12
C ALA A 111 -0.12 -9.41 -1.67
N LEU A 112 -0.78 -8.64 -0.79
CA LEU A 112 -1.07 -9.05 0.58
C LEU A 112 -2.01 -10.25 0.62
N ALA A 113 -3.06 -10.28 -0.19
CA ALA A 113 -3.98 -11.41 -0.28
C ALA A 113 -3.24 -12.70 -0.69
N ILE A 114 -2.36 -12.61 -1.70
CA ILE A 114 -1.52 -13.75 -2.13
C ILE A 114 -0.55 -14.16 -1.03
N ALA A 115 0.09 -13.21 -0.35
CA ALA A 115 1.05 -13.51 0.72
C ALA A 115 0.39 -14.20 1.92
N VAL A 116 -0.81 -13.77 2.30
CA VAL A 116 -1.60 -14.42 3.36
C VAL A 116 -2.01 -15.83 2.93
N ALA A 117 -2.47 -15.99 1.69
CA ALA A 117 -2.83 -17.30 1.14
C ALA A 117 -1.64 -18.26 1.10
N ASP A 118 -0.47 -17.80 0.63
CA ASP A 118 0.76 -18.60 0.60
C ASP A 118 1.21 -18.99 2.01
N THR A 119 1.06 -18.08 2.98
CA THR A 119 1.37 -18.39 4.39
C THR A 119 0.44 -19.49 4.93
N TYR A 120 -0.86 -19.39 4.65
CA TYR A 120 -1.84 -20.43 5.03
C TYR A 120 -1.56 -21.77 4.37
N LEU A 121 -1.05 -21.77 3.13
CA LEU A 121 -0.72 -22.97 2.37
C LEU A 121 0.68 -23.53 2.68
N GLY A 122 1.43 -22.93 3.60
CA GLY A 122 2.79 -23.34 3.96
C GLY A 122 3.83 -23.12 2.84
N ARG A 123 3.53 -22.23 1.88
CA ARG A 123 4.44 -21.87 0.77
C ARG A 123 5.39 -20.76 1.20
N PRO A 124 6.62 -20.70 0.64
CA PRO A 124 7.56 -19.62 0.93
C PRO A 124 7.02 -18.28 0.42
N VAL A 125 6.82 -17.32 1.33
CA VAL A 125 6.35 -15.97 0.99
C VAL A 125 7.54 -15.12 0.57
N THR A 126 7.48 -14.54 -0.63
CA THR A 126 8.52 -13.64 -1.15
C THR A 126 7.89 -12.37 -1.70
N ILE A 127 8.54 -11.23 -1.46
CA ILE A 127 8.05 -9.91 -1.87
C ILE A 127 7.90 -9.83 -3.40
N GLY A 128 8.97 -10.17 -4.13
CA GLY A 128 8.96 -10.15 -5.59
C GLY A 128 8.02 -11.17 -6.21
N GLY A 129 7.90 -12.37 -5.61
CA GLY A 129 7.00 -13.41 -6.09
C GLY A 129 5.53 -13.04 -5.93
N ALA A 130 5.17 -12.32 -4.85
CA ALA A 130 3.81 -11.80 -4.67
C ALA A 130 3.46 -10.78 -5.77
N TYR A 131 4.35 -9.81 -6.04
CA TYR A 131 4.10 -8.80 -7.08
C TYR A 131 4.07 -9.37 -8.49
N GLN A 132 4.96 -10.31 -8.83
CA GLN A 132 4.98 -10.98 -10.15
C GLN A 132 3.67 -11.69 -10.48
N ARG A 133 2.94 -12.19 -9.48
CA ARG A 133 1.64 -12.84 -9.71
C ARG A 133 0.49 -11.85 -9.89
N VAL A 134 0.60 -10.64 -9.33
CA VAL A 134 -0.43 -9.58 -9.48
C VAL A 134 -0.22 -8.79 -10.78
N LEU A 135 1.03 -8.52 -11.16
CA LEU A 135 1.42 -7.75 -12.36
C LEU A 135 0.67 -8.13 -13.66
N PRO A 136 0.50 -9.41 -14.05
CA PRO A 136 -0.24 -9.77 -15.27
C PRO A 136 -1.73 -9.44 -15.22
N HIS A 137 -2.31 -9.25 -14.03
CA HIS A 137 -3.71 -8.87 -13.84
C HIS A 137 -3.92 -7.35 -13.78
N LEU A 138 -2.84 -6.56 -13.84
CA LEU A 138 -2.91 -5.10 -13.75
C LEU A 138 -3.80 -4.47 -14.80
N LEU A 139 -3.86 -5.01 -16.02
CA LEU A 139 -4.70 -4.47 -17.08
C LEU A 139 -6.20 -4.63 -16.77
N SER A 140 -6.59 -5.72 -16.13
CA SER A 140 -7.96 -5.94 -15.68
C SER A 140 -8.30 -5.05 -14.48
N LEU A 141 -7.36 -4.87 -13.55
CA LEU A 141 -7.51 -3.96 -12.40
C LEU A 141 -7.57 -2.49 -12.84
N LEU A 142 -6.80 -2.10 -13.84
CA LEU A 142 -6.86 -0.77 -14.45
C LEU A 142 -8.20 -0.52 -15.12
N GLY A 143 -8.72 -1.50 -15.86
CA GLY A 143 -10.06 -1.43 -16.42
C GLY A 143 -11.13 -1.26 -15.35
N ALA A 144 -11.05 -2.03 -14.25
CA ALA A 144 -11.97 -1.91 -13.13
C ALA A 144 -11.83 -0.56 -12.40
N ALA A 145 -10.62 -0.07 -12.19
CA ALA A 145 -10.34 1.19 -11.49
C ALA A 145 -10.77 2.42 -12.32
N LEU A 146 -10.59 2.38 -13.64
CA LEU A 146 -11.14 3.40 -14.55
C LEU A 146 -12.67 3.37 -14.58
N LEU A 147 -13.29 2.18 -14.53
CA LEU A 147 -14.75 2.04 -14.42
C LEU A 147 -15.29 2.61 -13.10
N LEU A 148 -14.60 2.34 -11.98
CA LEU A 148 -14.94 2.89 -10.67
C LEU A 148 -14.75 4.40 -10.58
N GLY A 149 -13.74 4.96 -11.27
CA GLY A 149 -13.53 6.40 -11.33
C GLY A 149 -14.50 7.14 -12.26
N LEU A 150 -15.23 6.40 -13.12
CA LEU A 150 -16.21 6.96 -14.05
C LEU A 150 -17.64 7.01 -13.46
N VAL A 151 -17.91 6.18 -12.44
CA VAL A 151 -19.20 6.09 -11.72
C VAL A 151 -19.18 6.98 -10.48
#